data_AF-A0A536ZJ02-F1
#
_entry.id   AF-A0A536ZJ02-F1
#
_cell.length_a   1.000
_cell.length_b   1.000
_cell.length_c   1.000
_cell.angle_alpha   90.00
_cell.angle_beta   90.00
_cell.angle_gamma   90.00
#
_symmetry.space_group_name_H-M   'P 1'
#
loop_
_entity.id
_entity.type
_entity.pdbx_description
1 polymer ?
#
loop_
_entity_poly.entity_id
_entity_poly.type
_entity_poly.pdbx_seq_one_letter_code
_entity_poly.pdbx_strand_id
1 'polypeptide(L)' 'SLWAKDPAHPSLRFKKVHRSLPIYAVRIDLDWRAVGVLQEGTMVWFWIGPHAEYEKLLAKL' A
#
# COMPACT_ATOMS: atom_id res chain seq x y z
N SER A 1 7.90 12.98 -2.64
CA SER A 1 7.91 11.53 -3.00
C SER A 1 7.18 11.34 -4.33
N LEU A 2 7.38 10.20 -5.01
CA LEU A 2 6.63 9.87 -6.25
C LEU A 2 5.12 9.82 -5.97
N TRP A 3 4.73 9.26 -4.83
CA TRP A 3 3.34 9.23 -4.34
C TRP A 3 2.66 10.60 -4.36
N ALA A 4 3.30 11.66 -3.85
CA ALA A 4 2.68 12.98 -3.80
C ALA A 4 2.53 13.65 -5.17
N LYS A 5 3.30 13.20 -6.17
CA LYS A 5 3.28 13.77 -7.53
C LYS A 5 2.33 13.02 -8.45
N ASP A 6 2.37 11.69 -8.39
CA ASP A 6 1.58 10.79 -9.22
C ASP A 6 1.31 9.47 -8.47
N PRO A 7 0.21 9.39 -7.69
CA PRO A 7 -0.20 8.16 -7.01
C PRO A 7 -0.53 7.01 -7.96
N ALA A 8 -0.84 7.30 -9.23
CA ALA A 8 -1.19 6.33 -10.25
C ALA A 8 0.04 5.79 -11.01
N HIS A 9 1.24 6.29 -10.69
CA HIS A 9 2.46 5.87 -11.39
C HIS A 9 2.68 4.35 -11.31
N PRO A 10 2.90 3.64 -12.43
CA PRO A 10 2.97 2.17 -12.43
C PRO A 10 4.04 1.56 -11.51
N SER A 11 5.16 2.27 -11.26
CA SER A 11 6.22 1.78 -10.36
C SER A 11 5.77 1.67 -8.90
N LEU A 12 4.78 2.48 -8.48
CA LEU A 12 4.19 2.42 -7.15
C LEU A 12 3.37 1.16 -6.95
N ARG A 13 2.94 0.48 -8.02
CA ARG A 13 2.07 -0.71 -7.97
C ARG A 13 0.90 -0.52 -7.00
N PHE A 14 0.33 0.68 -6.98
CA PHE A 14 -0.74 1.04 -6.05
C PHE A 14 -1.99 0.21 -6.37
N LYS A 15 -2.44 -0.60 -5.40
CA LYS A 15 -3.54 -1.55 -5.63
C LYS A 15 -4.33 -1.85 -4.36
N LYS A 16 -5.61 -2.20 -4.52
CA LYS A 16 -6.44 -2.76 -3.44
C LYS A 16 -5.95 -4.16 -3.10
N VAL A 17 -5.73 -4.44 -1.82
CA VAL A 17 -5.19 -5.74 -1.34
C VAL A 17 -6.14 -6.52 -0.46
N HIS A 18 -7.27 -5.92 -0.06
CA HIS A 18 -8.33 -6.59 0.69
C HIS A 18 -9.60 -6.72 -0.18
N ARG A 19 -10.38 -7.80 0.01
CA ARG A 19 -11.55 -8.10 -0.81
C ARG A 19 -12.66 -7.05 -0.69
N SER A 20 -13.15 -6.81 0.53
CA SER A 20 -14.24 -5.86 0.80
C SER A 20 -13.75 -4.48 1.23
N LEU A 21 -12.97 -4.40 2.31
CA LEU A 21 -12.45 -3.16 2.87
C LEU A 21 -11.55 -2.37 1.91
N PRO A 22 -11.54 -1.03 1.99
CA PRO A 22 -10.72 -0.16 1.13
C PRO A 22 -9.26 -0.11 1.59
N ILE A 23 -8.64 -1.29 1.76
CA ILE A 23 -7.22 -1.43 2.12
C ILE A 23 -6.40 -1.54 0.84
N TYR A 24 -5.38 -0.70 0.75
CA TYR A 24 -4.49 -0.58 -0.40
C TYR A 24 -3.03 -0.72 0.03
N ALA A 25 -2.20 -1.17 -0.89
CA ALA A 25 -0.77 -1.24 -0.72
C ALA A 25 -0.04 -0.41 -1.79
N VAL A 26 1.13 0.13 -1.41
CA VAL A 26 2.04 0.83 -2.31
C VAL A 26 3.46 0.29 -2.17
N ARG A 27 4.17 0.24 -3.30
CA ARG A 27 5.60 -0.07 -3.40
C ARG A 27 6.41 1.21 -3.18
N ILE A 28 7.24 1.20 -2.13
CA ILE A 28 8.20 2.28 -1.86
C ILE A 28 9.46 2.05 -2.71
N ASP A 29 10.05 0.86 -2.60
CA ASP A 29 11.23 0.43 -3.36
C ASP A 29 11.20 -1.09 -3.62
N LEU A 30 12.33 -1.77 -3.84
CA LEU A 30 12.32 -3.23 -4.00
C LEU A 30 11.87 -3.95 -2.73
N ASP A 31 12.33 -3.49 -1.57
CA ASP A 31 12.29 -4.21 -0.29
C ASP A 31 11.19 -3.71 0.66
N TRP A 32 10.60 -2.54 0.42
CA TRP A 32 9.66 -1.88 1.34
C TRP A 32 8.27 -1.65 0.74
N ARG A 33 7.24 -1.90 1.55
CA ARG A 33 5.84 -1.65 1.23
C ARG A 33 5.19 -0.82 2.31
N ALA A 34 4.15 -0.07 1.95
CA ALA A 34 3.22 0.54 2.90
C ALA A 34 1.81 0.03 2.62
N VAL A 35 1.01 -0.11 3.68
CA VAL A 35 -0.40 -0.50 3.63
C VAL A 35 -1.22 0.54 4.38
N GLY A 36 -2.34 0.91 3.77
CA GLY A 36 -3.20 1.98 4.26
C GLY A 36 -4.64 1.76 3.88
N VAL A 37 -5.51 2.57 4.50
CA VAL A 37 -6.93 2.63 4.16
C VAL A 37 -7.17 3.91 3.36
N LEU A 38 -7.87 3.78 2.23
CA LEU A 38 -8.32 4.92 1.44
C LEU A 38 -9.76 5.28 1.86
N GLN A 39 -9.94 6.44 2.50
CA GLN A 39 -11.25 6.95 2.92
C GLN A 39 -11.42 8.37 2.39
N GLU A 40 -12.51 8.62 1.66
CA GLU A 40 -12.85 9.98 1.18
C GLU A 40 -11.71 10.68 0.44
N GLY A 41 -10.95 9.93 -0.37
CA GLY A 41 -9.79 10.44 -1.10
C GLY A 41 -8.52 10.64 -0.24
N THR A 42 -8.61 10.42 1.06
CA THR A 42 -7.49 10.49 1.99
C THR A 42 -6.90 9.10 2.24
N MET A 43 -5.59 8.98 2.05
CA MET A 43 -4.86 7.76 2.35
C MET A 43 -4.28 7.82 3.76
N VAL A 44 -4.69 6.88 4.62
CA VAL A 44 -4.16 6.73 5.99
C VAL A 44 -3.31 5.47 6.06
N TRP A 45 -1.99 5.65 6.15
CA TRP A 45 -1.03 4.56 6.28
C TRP A 45 -0.98 4.07 7.72
N PHE A 46 -1.23 2.77 7.94
CA PHE A 46 -1.17 2.15 9.27
C PHE A 46 -0.02 1.13 9.40
N TRP A 47 0.63 0.78 8.30
CA TRP A 47 1.74 -0.16 8.30
C TRP A 47 2.75 0.20 7.21
N ILE A 48 4.04 0.10 7.56
CA ILE A 48 5.19 0.23 6.65
C ILE A 48 6.20 -0.82 7.08
N GLY A 49 6.71 -1.61 6.14
CA GLY A 49 7.67 -2.66 6.48
C GLY A 49 8.27 -3.39 5.29
N PRO A 50 9.18 -4.34 5.58
CA PRO A 50 9.84 -5.14 4.57
C PRO A 50 8.86 -6.03 3.78
N HIS A 51 9.23 -6.38 2.56
CA HIS A 51 8.42 -7.22 1.67
C HIS A 51 8.04 -8.56 2.32
N ALA A 52 8.98 -9.18 3.04
CA ALA A 52 8.71 -10.45 3.73
C ALA A 52 7.65 -10.33 4.84
N GLU A 53 7.57 -9.18 5.52
CA GLU A 53 6.54 -8.92 6.53
C GLU A 53 5.22 -8.49 5.89
N TYR A 54 5.28 -7.77 4.78
CA TYR A 54 4.11 -7.44 3.97
C TYR A 54 3.36 -8.70 3.52
N GLU A 55 4.06 -9.74 3.05
CA GLU A 55 3.41 -11.00 2.67
C GLU A 55 2.71 -11.67 3.85
N LYS A 56 3.31 -11.64 5.05
CA LYS A 56 2.70 -12.16 6.28
C LYS A 56 1.49 -11.34 6.73
N LEU A 57 1.54 -10.01 6.54
CA LEU A 57 0.41 -9.12 6.81
C LEU A 57 -0.75 -9.43 5.87
N LEU A 58 -0.48 -9.55 4.56
CA LEU A 58 -1.51 -9.85 3.57
C LEU A 58 -2.20 -11.20 3.81
N ALA A 59 -1.48 -12.21 4.28
CA ALA A 59 -2.07 -13.52 4.59
C ALA A 59 -3.13 -13.47 5.71
N LYS A 60 -3.20 -12.36 6.47
CA LYS A 60 -4.14 -12.15 7.58
C LYS A 60 -5.27 -11.17 7.23
N LEU A 61 -5.25 -10.59 6.03
CA LEU A 61 -6.24 -9.65 5.49
C LEU A 61 -7.21 -10.38 4.56
#